data_AF-A0A2H3IXL8-F1
#
_entry.id   AF-A0A2H3IXL8-F1
#
_cell.length_a   1.000
_cell.length_b   1.000
_cell.length_c   1.000
_cell.angle_alpha   90.00
_cell.angle_beta   90.00
_cell.angle_gamma   90.00
#
_symmetry.space_group_name_H-M   'P 1'
#
loop_
_entity.id
_entity.type
_entity.pdbx_description
1 polymer ?
#
loop_
_entity_poly.entity_id
_entity_poly.type
_entity_poly.pdbx_seq_one_letter_code
_entity_poly.pdbx_strand_id
1 'polypeptide(L)'
;MDEKKGIFKFIRVSRHGITGVTYHVFRVAEFITLIAIIGLTSSFVADMVNANVSPPSLLVAILSLVVLTELYIVITSILFYDHKMAFKWALCLDCVILAGLIVIAVEAGKPLSYLRCSDIGTSDDASIFESTLSSLADALSSVTGSKAFSNFIASARHVCVEMKAIWGLIIANCIFFAFTVITGALLSWMDRRSHQNQKGTDV
;
A
#
# COMPACT_ATOMS: atom_id res chain seq x y z
N MET A 1 0.20 -32.80 12.05
CA MET A 1 1.07 -31.90 12.83
C MET A 1 2.37 -31.61 12.06
N ASP A 2 2.29 -31.45 10.73
CA ASP A 2 3.47 -31.48 9.83
C ASP A 2 3.66 -30.22 8.96
N GLU A 3 2.71 -29.27 9.02
CA GLU A 3 2.77 -28.04 8.22
C GLU A 3 3.91 -27.10 8.67
N LYS A 4 4.19 -27.06 9.99
CA LYS A 4 5.29 -26.25 10.54
C LYS A 4 6.67 -26.71 10.10
N LYS A 5 6.83 -27.99 9.75
CA LYS A 5 8.13 -28.58 9.39
C LYS A 5 8.55 -28.19 7.96
N GLY A 6 7.59 -27.93 7.07
CA GLY A 6 7.82 -27.47 5.70
C GLY A 6 8.23 -25.99 5.64
N ILE A 7 7.48 -25.12 6.32
CA ILE A 7 7.79 -23.68 6.41
C ILE A 7 9.17 -23.44 7.04
N PHE A 8 9.51 -24.16 8.11
CA PHE A 8 10.80 -24.00 8.77
C PHE A 8 11.98 -24.56 7.97
N LYS A 9 11.73 -25.53 7.07
CA LYS A 9 12.74 -26.05 6.15
C LYS A 9 12.98 -25.11 4.97
N PHE A 10 11.93 -24.45 4.48
CA PHE A 10 12.04 -23.38 3.47
C PHE A 10 12.86 -22.18 4.00
N ILE A 11 12.68 -21.84 5.28
CA ILE A 11 13.46 -20.80 5.98
C ILE A 11 14.97 -21.13 6.08
N ARG A 12 15.36 -22.41 6.10
CA ARG A 12 16.75 -22.82 6.36
C ARG A 12 17.65 -22.93 5.11
N VAL A 13 17.11 -22.69 3.91
CA VAL A 13 17.83 -22.90 2.63
C VAL A 13 18.26 -21.57 1.96
N SER A 14 18.08 -20.42 2.63
CA SER A 14 18.66 -19.17 2.13
C SER A 14 20.17 -19.16 2.37
N ARG A 15 20.97 -19.11 1.29
CA ARG A 15 22.44 -18.90 1.32
C ARG A 15 22.85 -17.59 2.06
N HIS A 16 21.89 -16.70 2.32
CA HIS A 16 22.07 -15.39 2.96
C HIS A 16 21.64 -15.35 4.45
N GLY A 17 21.38 -16.52 5.07
CA GLY A 17 21.03 -16.61 6.49
C GLY A 17 19.70 -15.95 6.85
N ILE A 18 19.56 -15.52 8.10
CA ILE A 18 18.32 -14.95 8.67
C ILE A 18 17.88 -13.69 7.91
N THR A 19 18.82 -12.85 7.46
CA THR A 19 18.51 -11.59 6.76
C THR A 19 17.78 -11.82 5.44
N GLY A 20 18.14 -12.86 4.69
CA GLY A 20 17.43 -13.21 3.45
C GLY A 20 16.02 -13.75 3.69
N VAL A 21 15.82 -14.46 4.80
CA VAL A 21 14.48 -14.93 5.21
C VAL A 21 13.60 -13.74 5.58
N THR A 22 14.12 -12.82 6.41
CA THR A 22 13.41 -11.63 6.83
C THR A 22 12.98 -10.78 5.63
N TYR A 23 13.86 -10.59 4.64
CA TYR A 23 13.53 -9.89 3.40
C TYR A 23 12.32 -10.53 2.69
N HIS A 24 12.31 -11.87 2.58
CA HIS A 24 11.24 -12.57 1.90
C HIS A 24 9.91 -12.54 2.67
N VAL A 25 9.95 -12.60 4.00
CA VAL A 25 8.76 -12.48 4.86
C VAL A 25 8.09 -11.12 4.67
N PHE A 26 8.87 -10.03 4.67
CA PHE A 26 8.32 -8.69 4.43
C PHE A 26 7.76 -8.55 3.02
N ARG A 27 8.41 -9.12 2.00
CA ARG A 27 7.87 -9.19 0.62
C ARG A 27 6.50 -9.87 0.53
N VAL A 28 6.30 -10.95 1.27
CA VAL A 28 5.00 -11.64 1.34
C VAL A 28 3.96 -10.77 2.07
N ALA A 29 4.36 -10.07 3.13
CA ALA A 29 3.48 -9.14 3.83
C ALA A 29 3.04 -7.97 2.93
N GLU A 30 3.97 -7.37 2.17
CA GLU A 30 3.71 -6.32 1.17
C GLU A 30 2.68 -6.82 0.14
N PHE A 31 2.91 -8.00 -0.45
CA PHE A 31 2.02 -8.63 -1.43
C PHE A 31 0.58 -8.78 -0.89
N ILE A 32 0.43 -9.36 0.31
CA ILE A 32 -0.90 -9.56 0.92
C ILE A 32 -1.61 -8.22 1.14
N THR A 33 -0.88 -7.20 1.62
CA THR A 33 -1.47 -5.87 1.82
C THR A 33 -1.84 -5.16 0.52
N LEU A 34 -1.03 -5.27 -0.53
CA LEU A 34 -1.31 -4.65 -1.82
C LEU A 34 -2.55 -5.28 -2.47
N ILE A 35 -2.72 -6.60 -2.42
CA ILE A 35 -3.95 -7.28 -2.87
C ILE A 35 -5.18 -6.76 -2.11
N ALA A 36 -5.08 -6.59 -0.79
CA ALA A 36 -6.17 -6.04 0.00
C ALA A 36 -6.50 -4.59 -0.40
N ILE A 37 -5.50 -3.76 -0.69
CA ILE A 37 -5.70 -2.40 -1.22
C ILE A 37 -6.43 -2.45 -2.57
N ILE A 38 -6.00 -3.33 -3.49
CA ILE A 38 -6.65 -3.49 -4.82
C ILE A 38 -8.11 -3.88 -4.64
N GLY A 39 -8.40 -4.85 -3.76
CA GLY A 39 -9.76 -5.30 -3.48
C GLY A 39 -10.66 -4.18 -2.95
N LEU A 40 -10.23 -3.49 -1.89
CA LEU A 40 -10.98 -2.37 -1.31
C LEU A 40 -11.18 -1.23 -2.30
N THR A 41 -10.16 -0.93 -3.10
CA THR A 41 -10.24 0.13 -4.12
C THR A 41 -11.20 -0.25 -5.26
N SER A 42 -11.26 -1.53 -5.64
CA SER A 42 -12.18 -2.00 -6.69
C SER A 42 -13.64 -1.90 -6.27
N SER A 43 -13.98 -2.25 -5.03
CA SER A 43 -15.32 -2.08 -4.47
C SER A 43 -15.73 -0.62 -4.44
N PHE A 44 -14.82 0.25 -3.97
CA PHE A 44 -15.04 1.69 -3.96
C PHE A 44 -15.34 2.24 -5.36
N VAL A 45 -14.58 1.81 -6.39
CA VAL A 45 -14.82 2.26 -7.77
C VAL A 45 -16.17 1.77 -8.29
N ALA A 46 -16.57 0.54 -7.98
CA ALA A 46 -17.87 0.01 -8.36
C ALA A 46 -19.02 0.84 -7.73
N ASP A 47 -18.89 1.22 -6.46
CA ASP A 47 -19.87 2.07 -5.79
C ASP A 47 -19.96 3.47 -6.42
N MET A 48 -18.82 4.06 -6.80
CA MET A 48 -18.79 5.37 -7.48
C MET A 48 -19.42 5.33 -8.88
N VAL A 49 -19.15 4.28 -9.66
CA VAL A 49 -19.75 4.09 -10.98
C VAL A 49 -21.25 3.85 -10.86
N ASN A 50 -21.69 3.05 -9.90
CA ASN A 50 -23.12 2.84 -9.62
C ASN A 50 -23.82 4.13 -9.19
N ALA A 51 -23.11 5.03 -8.50
CA ALA A 51 -23.58 6.35 -8.14
C ALA A 51 -23.49 7.40 -9.26
N ASN A 52 -22.98 7.02 -10.44
CA ASN A 52 -22.79 7.89 -11.60
C ASN A 52 -21.83 9.08 -11.34
N VAL A 53 -20.84 8.86 -10.46
CA VAL A 53 -19.83 9.85 -10.06
C VAL A 53 -18.46 9.44 -10.59
N SER A 54 -17.73 10.39 -11.17
CA SER A 54 -16.36 10.17 -11.64
C SER A 54 -15.41 9.99 -10.44
N PRO A 55 -14.58 8.92 -10.43
CA PRO A 55 -13.66 8.67 -9.32
C PRO A 55 -12.59 9.77 -9.22
N PRO A 56 -12.18 10.17 -8.01
CA PRO A 56 -11.17 11.20 -7.82
C PRO A 56 -9.81 10.75 -8.36
N SER A 57 -9.06 11.69 -8.94
CA SER A 57 -7.75 11.44 -9.55
C SER A 57 -6.73 10.80 -8.59
N LEU A 58 -6.82 11.11 -7.30
CA LEU A 58 -6.00 10.49 -6.25
C LEU A 58 -6.20 8.97 -6.17
N LEU A 59 -7.42 8.48 -6.33
CA LEU A 59 -7.71 7.06 -6.23
C LEU A 59 -7.22 6.28 -7.45
N VAL A 60 -7.34 6.89 -8.64
CA VAL A 60 -6.76 6.35 -9.87
C VAL A 60 -5.23 6.27 -9.75
N ALA A 61 -4.60 7.30 -9.18
CA ALA A 61 -3.16 7.30 -8.92
C ALA A 61 -2.76 6.17 -7.96
N ILE A 62 -3.47 6.01 -6.83
CA ILE A 62 -3.25 4.91 -5.87
C ILE A 62 -3.37 3.56 -6.56
N LEU A 63 -4.48 3.31 -7.27
CA LEU A 63 -4.73 2.03 -7.94
C LEU A 63 -3.61 1.71 -8.95
N SER A 64 -3.22 2.68 -9.77
CA SER A 64 -2.15 2.49 -10.76
C SER A 64 -0.80 2.16 -10.12
N LEU A 65 -0.42 2.86 -9.05
CA LEU A 65 0.84 2.63 -8.36
C LEU A 65 0.85 1.28 -7.64
N VAL A 66 -0.25 0.93 -6.98
CA VAL A 66 -0.41 -0.34 -6.26
C VAL A 66 -0.31 -1.53 -7.22
N VAL A 67 -0.97 -1.48 -8.39
CA VAL A 67 -0.89 -2.55 -9.40
C VAL A 67 0.52 -2.69 -9.98
N LEU A 68 1.18 -1.58 -10.30
CA LEU A 68 2.58 -1.61 -10.78
C LEU A 68 3.53 -2.16 -9.71
N THR A 69 3.32 -1.76 -8.46
CA THR A 69 4.10 -2.24 -7.32
C THR A 69 3.90 -3.74 -7.14
N GLU A 70 2.66 -4.23 -7.19
CA GLU A 70 2.33 -5.64 -7.06
C GLU A 70 3.04 -6.50 -8.12
N LEU A 71 2.98 -6.09 -9.39
CA LEU A 71 3.71 -6.76 -10.47
C LEU A 71 5.22 -6.77 -10.24
N TYR A 72 5.78 -5.65 -9.76
CA TYR A 72 7.19 -5.56 -9.40
C TYR A 72 7.57 -6.54 -8.27
N ILE A 73 6.75 -6.67 -7.22
CA ILE A 73 6.99 -7.62 -6.13
C ILE A 73 7.00 -9.05 -6.65
N VAL A 74 6.07 -9.42 -7.52
CA VAL A 74 6.00 -10.78 -8.11
C VAL A 74 7.24 -11.07 -8.94
N ILE A 75 7.59 -10.17 -9.86
CA ILE A 75 8.76 -10.33 -10.74
C ILE A 75 10.05 -10.45 -9.92
N THR A 76 10.24 -9.55 -8.94
CA THR A 76 11.44 -9.58 -8.09
C THR A 76 11.49 -10.79 -7.19
N SER A 77 10.35 -11.29 -6.70
CA SER A 77 10.29 -12.53 -5.90
C SER A 77 10.72 -13.76 -6.71
N ILE A 78 10.25 -13.89 -7.96
CA ILE A 78 10.68 -14.97 -8.86
C ILE A 78 12.18 -14.86 -9.14
N LEU A 79 12.65 -13.65 -9.43
CA LEU A 79 14.03 -13.46 -9.82
C LEU A 79 15.03 -13.58 -8.66
N PHE A 80 14.58 -13.33 -7.44
CA PHE A 80 15.31 -13.65 -6.22
C PHE A 80 15.50 -15.16 -6.04
N TYR A 81 14.47 -15.95 -6.38
CA TYR A 81 14.55 -17.41 -6.40
C TYR A 81 15.56 -17.93 -7.44
N ASP A 82 15.62 -17.26 -8.59
CA ASP A 82 16.57 -17.56 -9.66
C ASP A 82 18.02 -17.12 -9.36
N HIS A 83 18.27 -16.43 -8.24
CA HIS A 83 19.59 -15.91 -7.83
C HIS A 83 20.31 -15.01 -8.87
N LYS A 84 19.59 -14.45 -9.84
CA LYS A 84 20.17 -13.67 -10.95
C LYS A 84 20.21 -12.16 -10.72
N MET A 85 19.61 -11.66 -9.63
CA MET A 85 19.49 -10.22 -9.40
C MET A 85 20.59 -9.64 -8.53
N ALA A 86 21.16 -8.53 -8.98
CA ALA A 86 22.01 -7.69 -8.15
C ALA A 86 21.15 -6.91 -7.15
N PHE A 87 21.33 -7.18 -5.86
CA PHE A 87 20.61 -6.55 -4.75
C PHE A 87 20.56 -5.02 -4.78
N LYS A 88 21.55 -4.38 -5.42
CA LYS A 88 21.63 -2.92 -5.58
C LYS A 88 20.48 -2.33 -6.41
N TRP A 89 20.02 -3.04 -7.44
CA TRP A 89 18.92 -2.56 -8.29
C TRP A 89 17.56 -2.68 -7.59
N ALA A 90 17.33 -3.80 -6.91
CA ALA A 90 16.14 -4.00 -6.09
C ALA A 90 16.05 -2.94 -4.97
N LEU A 91 17.17 -2.66 -4.29
CA LEU A 91 17.24 -1.61 -3.28
C LEU A 91 16.86 -0.23 -3.82
N CYS A 92 17.33 0.11 -5.01
CA CYS A 92 17.02 1.40 -5.64
C CYS A 92 15.52 1.52 -5.94
N LEU A 93 14.93 0.49 -6.54
CA LEU A 93 13.50 0.46 -6.87
C LEU A 93 12.62 0.47 -5.62
N ASP A 94 13.00 -0.28 -4.58
CA ASP A 94 12.30 -0.29 -3.30
C ASP A 94 12.30 1.09 -2.64
N CYS A 95 13.41 1.85 -2.72
CA CYS A 95 13.46 3.23 -2.24
C CYS A 95 12.53 4.17 -3.04
N VAL A 96 12.47 4.02 -4.36
CA VAL A 96 11.59 4.84 -5.22
C VAL A 96 10.11 4.56 -4.91
N ILE A 97 9.74 3.28 -4.76
CA ILE A 97 8.39 2.88 -4.40
C ILE A 97 8.02 3.40 -3.01
N LEU A 98 8.92 3.26 -2.03
CA LEU A 98 8.72 3.78 -0.68
C LEU A 98 8.49 5.30 -0.68
N ALA A 99 9.29 6.05 -1.45
CA ALA A 99 9.10 7.50 -1.57
C ALA A 99 7.73 7.84 -2.19
N GLY A 100 7.31 7.12 -3.23
CA GLY A 100 5.99 7.27 -3.84
C GLY A 100 4.84 6.99 -2.87
N LEU A 101 4.93 5.90 -2.10
CA LEU A 101 3.93 5.54 -1.10
C LEU A 101 3.84 6.57 0.04
N ILE A 102 4.97 7.16 0.45
CA ILE A 102 4.98 8.24 1.46
C ILE A 102 4.24 9.48 0.93
N VAL A 103 4.51 9.91 -0.31
CA VAL A 103 3.82 11.07 -0.91
C VAL A 103 2.31 10.84 -0.94
N ILE A 104 1.89 9.65 -1.39
CA ILE A 104 0.47 9.28 -1.40
C ILE A 104 -0.12 9.27 0.02
N ALA A 105 0.59 8.69 1.00
CA ALA A 105 0.13 8.63 2.38
C ALA A 105 -0.06 10.04 2.98
N VAL A 106 0.83 10.98 2.66
CA VAL A 106 0.73 12.37 3.12
C VAL A 106 -0.43 13.10 2.44
N GLU A 107 -0.55 12.99 1.11
CA GLU A 107 -1.62 13.68 0.37
C GLU A 107 -3.01 13.13 0.70
N ALA A 108 -3.15 11.81 0.84
CA ALA A 108 -4.40 11.18 1.29
C ALA A 108 -4.67 11.44 2.79
N GLY A 109 -3.63 11.61 3.60
CA GLY A 109 -3.75 11.86 5.04
C GLY A 109 -4.35 13.22 5.39
N LYS A 110 -4.07 14.27 4.59
CA LYS A 110 -4.58 15.63 4.82
C LYS A 110 -6.11 15.68 5.00
N PRO A 111 -6.95 15.15 4.08
CA PRO A 111 -8.39 15.13 4.29
C PRO A 111 -8.83 14.05 5.29
N LEU A 112 -8.18 12.88 5.32
CA LEU A 112 -8.64 11.72 6.10
C LEU A 112 -8.37 11.82 7.60
N SER A 113 -7.37 12.60 8.01
CA SER A 113 -6.98 12.73 9.42
C SER A 113 -8.02 13.51 10.24
N TYR A 114 -8.74 14.43 9.60
CA TYR A 114 -9.75 15.27 10.25
C TYR A 114 -11.18 14.72 10.10
N LEU A 115 -11.38 13.67 9.29
CA LEU A 115 -12.71 13.12 9.01
C LEU A 115 -13.19 12.16 10.12
N ARG A 116 -14.38 12.43 10.66
CA ARG A 116 -15.14 11.51 11.52
C ARG A 116 -16.29 10.90 10.73
N CYS A 117 -16.11 9.67 10.26
CA CYS A 117 -17.13 8.95 9.48
C CYS A 117 -18.43 8.67 10.28
N SER A 118 -18.44 8.86 11.60
CA SER A 118 -19.63 8.69 12.44
C SER A 118 -20.57 9.89 12.41
N ASP A 119 -20.10 11.06 12.00
CA ASP A 119 -20.86 12.31 12.05
C ASP A 119 -21.62 12.54 10.73
N ILE A 120 -21.38 11.70 9.73
CA ILE A 120 -22.03 11.79 8.42
C ILE A 120 -23.52 11.45 8.55
N GLY A 121 -24.37 12.47 8.34
CA GLY A 121 -25.82 12.39 8.45
C GLY A 121 -26.43 12.76 9.81
N THR A 122 -25.67 13.38 10.74
CA THR A 122 -26.14 13.59 12.13
C THR A 122 -26.06 15.04 12.66
N SER A 123 -25.59 16.04 11.90
CA SER A 123 -25.39 17.38 12.46
C SER A 123 -25.75 18.55 11.53
N ASP A 124 -26.50 19.50 12.10
CA ASP A 124 -26.89 20.81 11.57
C ASP A 124 -25.73 21.85 11.59
N ASP A 125 -24.53 21.49 12.04
CA ASP A 125 -23.39 22.40 12.17
C ASP A 125 -22.45 22.34 10.94
N ALA A 126 -22.99 22.84 9.82
CA ALA A 126 -22.39 22.84 8.50
C ALA A 126 -21.48 24.06 8.24
N SER A 127 -20.30 24.15 8.85
CA SER A 127 -19.35 25.25 8.50
C SER A 127 -17.88 24.86 8.33
N ILE A 128 -17.45 23.67 8.75
CA ILE A 128 -16.07 23.18 8.53
C ILE A 128 -16.02 22.00 7.53
N PHE A 129 -17.19 21.47 7.19
CA PHE A 129 -17.38 20.35 6.27
C PHE A 129 -17.48 20.82 4.79
N GLU A 130 -17.49 22.12 4.53
CA GLU A 130 -17.88 22.73 3.26
C GLU A 130 -16.91 22.54 2.09
N SER A 131 -15.60 22.42 2.28
CA SER A 131 -14.64 22.51 1.15
C SER A 131 -14.27 21.19 0.48
N THR A 132 -14.40 20.07 1.18
CA THR A 132 -14.23 18.71 0.63
C THR A 132 -15.56 18.00 0.45
N LEU A 133 -16.58 18.41 1.21
CA LEU A 133 -17.94 18.11 0.85
C LEU A 133 -18.36 18.94 -0.37
N SER A 134 -18.00 20.21 -0.60
CA SER A 134 -18.49 20.93 -1.80
C SER A 134 -18.22 20.21 -3.11
N SER A 135 -17.12 19.47 -3.26
CA SER A 135 -16.87 18.70 -4.50
C SER A 135 -17.69 17.40 -4.58
N LEU A 136 -18.10 16.84 -3.45
CA LEU A 136 -18.94 15.65 -3.35
C LEU A 136 -20.43 16.04 -3.25
N ALA A 137 -20.81 16.90 -2.31
CA ALA A 137 -22.07 17.62 -2.22
C ALA A 137 -22.45 18.45 -3.44
N ASP A 138 -21.58 19.07 -4.24
CA ASP A 138 -22.03 19.68 -5.52
C ASP A 138 -22.35 18.60 -6.56
N ALA A 139 -21.61 17.49 -6.57
CA ALA A 139 -21.95 16.35 -7.41
C ALA A 139 -23.27 15.68 -6.96
N LEU A 140 -23.66 15.79 -5.68
CA LEU A 140 -24.82 15.14 -5.06
C LEU A 140 -26.04 16.05 -4.82
N SER A 141 -25.85 17.37 -4.67
CA SER A 141 -26.91 18.37 -4.44
C SER A 141 -27.78 18.55 -5.69
N SER A 142 -27.23 18.18 -6.85
CA SER A 142 -27.96 18.12 -8.12
C SER A 142 -28.98 16.97 -8.19
N VAL A 143 -28.99 16.02 -7.24
CA VAL A 143 -29.68 14.73 -7.45
C VAL A 143 -31.00 14.56 -6.70
N THR A 144 -31.26 14.95 -5.44
CA THR A 144 -32.64 14.73 -4.90
C THR A 144 -33.02 15.29 -3.53
N GLY A 145 -34.31 15.61 -3.42
CA GLY A 145 -35.01 15.95 -2.18
C GLY A 145 -35.22 14.78 -1.20
N SER A 146 -35.11 15.14 0.08
CA SER A 146 -35.61 14.59 1.37
C SER A 146 -35.67 13.08 1.66
N LYS A 147 -35.99 12.18 0.70
CA LYS A 147 -36.14 10.72 0.96
C LYS A 147 -35.01 9.85 0.39
N ALA A 148 -34.20 10.38 -0.53
CA ALA A 148 -32.97 9.72 -1.00
C ALA A 148 -31.77 9.93 -0.05
N PHE A 149 -31.90 10.87 0.90
CA PHE A 149 -30.83 11.33 1.78
C PHE A 149 -30.32 10.24 2.74
N SER A 150 -31.18 9.37 3.29
CA SER A 150 -30.78 8.35 4.28
C SER A 150 -30.00 7.18 3.68
N ASN A 151 -30.45 6.63 2.54
CA ASN A 151 -29.72 5.58 1.81
C ASN A 151 -28.41 6.11 1.24
N PHE A 152 -28.42 7.37 0.81
CA PHE A 152 -27.25 8.07 0.34
C PHE A 152 -26.22 8.31 1.46
N ILE A 153 -26.65 8.72 2.66
CA ILE A 153 -25.79 8.84 3.86
C ILE A 153 -25.18 7.51 4.26
N ALA A 154 -25.97 6.43 4.24
CA ALA A 154 -25.47 5.09 4.56
C ALA A 154 -24.35 4.67 3.58
N SER A 155 -24.52 4.96 2.29
CA SER A 155 -23.51 4.75 1.26
C SER A 155 -22.27 5.61 1.47
N ALA A 156 -22.43 6.91 1.79
CA ALA A 156 -21.32 7.82 2.04
C ALA A 156 -20.49 7.42 3.28
N ARG A 157 -21.15 6.89 4.32
CA ARG A 157 -20.48 6.36 5.52
C ARG A 157 -19.62 5.14 5.19
N HIS A 158 -20.14 4.22 4.38
CA HIS A 158 -19.41 3.02 3.96
C HIS A 158 -18.11 3.39 3.23
N VAL A 159 -18.24 4.24 2.21
CA VAL A 159 -17.15 4.78 1.38
C VAL A 159 -16.08 5.50 2.23
N CYS A 160 -16.49 6.25 3.27
CA CYS A 160 -15.56 6.92 4.19
C CYS A 160 -14.68 5.95 4.98
N VAL A 161 -15.30 4.87 5.51
CA VAL A 161 -14.59 3.87 6.31
C VAL A 161 -13.63 3.07 5.43
N GLU A 162 -14.04 2.74 4.20
CA GLU A 162 -13.18 2.07 3.22
C GLU A 162 -11.95 2.91 2.87
N MET A 163 -12.12 4.20 2.56
CA MET A 163 -10.99 5.08 2.23
C MET A 163 -10.01 5.23 3.41
N LYS A 164 -10.54 5.26 4.64
CA LYS A 164 -9.71 5.28 5.85
C LYS A 164 -8.92 3.97 6.03
N ALA A 165 -9.54 2.83 5.71
CA ALA A 165 -8.87 1.53 5.73
C ALA A 165 -7.76 1.44 4.67
N ILE A 166 -8.04 1.90 3.43
CA ILE A 166 -7.05 1.97 2.34
C ILE A 166 -5.83 2.80 2.77
N TRP A 167 -6.06 3.97 3.38
CA TRP A 167 -4.98 4.81 3.89
C TRP A 167 -4.14 4.13 4.97
N GLY A 168 -4.79 3.43 5.91
CA GLY A 168 -4.09 2.65 6.93
C GLY A 168 -3.22 1.53 6.33
N LEU A 169 -3.73 0.83 5.31
CA LEU A 169 -2.96 -0.19 4.60
C LEU A 169 -1.78 0.39 3.83
N ILE A 170 -1.91 1.57 3.23
CA ILE A 170 -0.80 2.27 2.56
C ILE A 170 0.33 2.55 3.57
N ILE A 171 0.00 3.04 4.77
CA ILE A 171 0.98 3.26 5.83
C ILE A 171 1.66 1.96 6.27
N ALA A 172 0.89 0.88 6.44
CA ALA A 172 1.45 -0.43 6.78
C ALA A 172 2.43 -0.90 5.70
N ASN A 173 2.09 -0.69 4.43
CA ASN A 173 2.96 -1.04 3.32
C ASN A 173 4.24 -0.17 3.28
N CYS A 174 4.17 1.12 3.61
CA CYS A 174 5.37 1.95 3.79
C CYS A 174 6.33 1.37 4.83
N ILE A 175 5.80 0.86 5.95
CA ILE A 175 6.61 0.25 7.00
C ILE A 175 7.29 -1.03 6.49
N PHE A 176 6.56 -1.89 5.77
CA PHE A 176 7.14 -3.11 5.19
C PHE A 176 8.22 -2.79 4.16
N PHE A 177 7.98 -1.81 3.27
CA PHE A 177 8.97 -1.34 2.30
C PHE A 177 10.21 -0.74 2.98
N ALA A 178 10.07 -0.05 4.11
CA ALA A 178 11.21 0.43 4.88
C ALA A 178 12.06 -0.74 5.41
N PHE A 179 11.43 -1.81 5.90
CA PHE A 179 12.15 -3.01 6.35
C PHE A 179 12.83 -3.76 5.21
N THR A 180 12.20 -3.86 4.03
CA THR A 180 12.82 -4.50 2.85
C THR A 180 14.00 -3.68 2.33
N VAL A 181 13.92 -2.34 2.34
CA VAL A 181 15.05 -1.45 2.03
C VAL A 181 16.20 -1.64 3.02
N ILE A 182 15.93 -1.66 4.33
CA ILE A 182 16.98 -1.83 5.36
C ILE A 182 17.67 -3.20 5.20
N THR A 183 16.90 -4.27 5.08
CA THR A 183 17.45 -5.63 4.93
C THR A 183 18.20 -5.79 3.60
N GLY A 184 17.69 -5.23 2.50
CA GLY A 184 18.37 -5.20 1.20
C GLY A 184 19.67 -4.39 1.21
N ALA A 185 19.71 -3.27 1.93
CA ALA A 185 20.92 -2.47 2.12
C ALA A 185 21.99 -3.23 2.92
N LEU A 186 21.58 -3.94 3.99
CA LEU A 186 22.48 -4.77 4.79
C LEU A 186 23.06 -5.92 3.95
N LEU A 187 22.25 -6.62 3.16
CA LEU A 187 22.71 -7.67 2.26
C LEU A 187 23.70 -7.13 1.22
N SER A 188 23.38 -5.99 0.60
CA SER A 188 24.25 -5.31 -0.38
C SER A 188 25.57 -4.81 0.23
N TRP A 189 25.56 -4.49 1.53
CA TRP A 189 26.76 -4.08 2.24
C TRP A 189 27.64 -5.26 2.63
N MET A 190 27.04 -6.36 3.09
CA MET A 190 27.75 -7.61 3.37
C MET A 190 28.42 -8.17 2.11
N ASP A 191 27.71 -8.18 0.98
CA ASP A 191 28.22 -8.63 -0.32
C ASP A 191 29.41 -7.78 -0.80
N ARG A 192 29.35 -6.46 -0.60
CA ARG A 192 30.49 -5.56 -0.89
C ARG A 192 31.71 -5.86 -0.01
N ARG A 193 31.51 -6.18 1.27
CA ARG A 193 32.60 -6.52 2.19
C ARG A 193 33.30 -7.82 1.82
N SER A 194 32.57 -8.86 1.41
CA SER A 194 33.19 -10.11 0.95
C SER A 194 34.09 -9.89 -0.27
N HIS A 195 33.64 -9.08 -1.23
CA HIS A 195 34.45 -8.74 -2.40
C HIS A 195 35.71 -7.91 -2.08
N GLN A 196 35.66 -7.05 -1.05
CA GLN A 196 36.84 -6.29 -0.63
C GLN A 196 37.88 -7.16 0.11
N ASN A 197 37.43 -8.07 0.98
CA ASN A 197 38.34 -8.97 1.70
C ASN A 197 39.09 -9.91 0.74
N GLN A 198 38.45 -10.36 -0.34
CA GLN A 198 39.08 -11.22 -1.35
C GLN A 198 40.20 -10.50 -2.11
N LYS A 199 40.01 -9.22 -2.45
CA LYS A 199 41.07 -8.41 -3.09
C LYS A 199 42.24 -8.08 -2.15
N GLY A 200 42.02 -8.07 -0.84
CA GLY A 200 43.07 -7.79 0.15
C GLY A 200 43.97 -8.98 0.46
N THR A 201 43.53 -10.21 0.17
CA THR A 201 44.31 -11.45 0.34
C THR A 201 45.17 -11.84 -0.86
N ASP A 202 44.99 -11.18 -2.01
CA ASP A 202 45.74 -11.43 -3.24
C ASP A 202 46.95 -10.46 -3.42
N VAL A 203 47.38 -9.80 -2.33
CA VAL A 203 48.52 -8.85 -2.30
C VAL A 203 49.60 -9.34 -1.35
#